data_AF-A0A5B0BF45-F1
#
_entry.id   AF-A0A5B0BF45-F1
#
_cell.length_a   1.000
_cell.length_b   1.000
_cell.length_c   1.000
_cell.angle_alpha   90.00
_cell.angle_beta   90.00
_cell.angle_gamma   90.00
#
_symmetry.space_group_name_H-M   'P 1'
#
loop_
_entity.id
_entity.type
_entity.pdbx_description
1 polymer ?
#
loop_
_entity_poly.entity_id
_entity_poly.type
_entity_poly.pdbx_seq_one_letter_code
_entity_poly.pdbx_strand_id
1 'polypeptide(L)' 'MGLRAERINVSRPLNRLGMDSLMAVELRNRIERRYQIKLPMVQLLKDGTVTTVAQALATELNSTDTSA' A
#
# COMPACT_ATOMS: atom_id res chain seq x y z
N MET A 1 8.78 -10.31 -9.28
CA MET A 1 7.34 -10.46 -9.56
C MET A 1 6.96 -10.59 -11.03
N GLY A 2 7.75 -10.21 -12.05
CA GLY A 2 7.51 -10.56 -13.48
C GLY A 2 6.18 -10.09 -14.12
N LEU A 3 5.24 -9.59 -13.33
CA LEU A 3 3.93 -9.12 -13.72
C LEU A 3 4.03 -7.65 -14.17
N ARG A 4 3.43 -7.35 -15.32
CA ARG A 4 3.21 -5.98 -15.78
C ARG A 4 2.20 -5.32 -14.85
N ALA A 5 2.42 -4.05 -14.49
CA ALA A 5 1.53 -3.29 -13.60
C ALA A 5 0.06 -3.33 -14.07
N GLU A 6 -0.15 -3.36 -15.39
CA GLU A 6 -1.45 -3.42 -16.07
C GLU A 6 -2.23 -4.71 -15.78
N ARG A 7 -1.55 -5.80 -15.40
CA ARG A 7 -2.18 -7.09 -15.07
C ARG A 7 -2.45 -7.25 -13.57
N ILE A 8 -2.09 -6.27 -12.76
CA ILE A 8 -2.34 -6.29 -11.32
C ILE A 8 -3.78 -5.87 -11.08
N ASN A 9 -4.61 -6.80 -10.61
CA ASN A 9 -5.97 -6.47 -10.20
C ASN A 9 -5.93 -5.72 -8.87
N VAL A 10 -6.18 -4.42 -8.92
CA VAL A 10 -6.12 -3.51 -7.76
C VAL A 10 -7.16 -3.79 -6.69
N SER A 11 -8.24 -4.48 -7.03
CA SER A 11 -9.32 -4.90 -6.12
C SER A 11 -9.11 -6.29 -5.54
N ARG A 12 -8.05 -7.00 -5.95
CA ARG A 12 -7.73 -8.32 -5.42
C ARG A 12 -6.78 -8.17 -4.22
N PRO A 13 -6.98 -8.96 -3.15
CA PRO A 13 -6.06 -8.99 -2.02
C PRO A 13 -4.62 -9.23 -2.47
N LEU A 14 -3.69 -8.43 -1.93
CA LEU A 14 -2.26 -8.49 -2.27
C LEU A 14 -1.65 -9.86 -1.96
N ASN A 15 -2.09 -10.50 -0.87
CA ASN A 15 -1.69 -11.87 -0.51
C ASN A 15 -2.04 -12.90 -1.61
N ARG A 16 -3.18 -12.75 -2.29
CA ARG A 16 -3.61 -13.61 -3.41
C ARG A 16 -2.88 -13.30 -4.71
N LEU A 17 -2.19 -12.17 -4.79
CA LEU A 17 -1.29 -11.80 -5.88
C LEU A 17 0.13 -12.32 -5.65
N GLY A 18 0.35 -13.09 -4.58
CA GLY A 18 1.67 -13.63 -4.21
C GLY A 18 2.51 -12.66 -3.40
N MET A 19 1.91 -11.64 -2.76
CA MET A 19 2.65 -10.77 -1.85
C MET A 19 2.98 -11.51 -0.57
N ASP A 20 4.27 -11.79 -0.38
CA ASP A 20 4.79 -12.33 0.87
C ASP A 20 5.04 -11.21 1.90
N SER A 21 5.20 -11.59 3.17
CA SER A 21 5.44 -10.66 4.28
C SER A 21 6.65 -9.73 4.05
N LEU A 22 7.73 -10.22 3.42
CA LEU A 22 8.91 -9.39 3.14
C LEU A 22 8.58 -8.29 2.10
N MET A 23 7.87 -8.64 1.03
CA MET A 23 7.42 -7.67 0.03
C MET A 23 6.46 -6.64 0.60
N ALA A 24 5.58 -7.04 1.53
CA ALA A 24 4.71 -6.11 2.24
C ALA A 24 5.52 -5.13 3.11
N VAL A 25 6.57 -5.60 3.80
CA VAL A 25 7.47 -4.74 4.59
C VAL A 25 8.25 -3.79 3.68
N GLU A 26 8.79 -4.26 2.55
CA GLU A 26 9.47 -3.41 1.58
C GLU A 26 8.55 -2.34 0.99
N LEU A 27 7.31 -2.70 0.64
CA LEU A 27 6.31 -1.77 0.14
C LEU A 27 6.00 -0.69 1.19
N ARG A 28 5.75 -1.10 2.44
CA ARG A 28 5.52 -0.18 3.56
C ARG A 28 6.70 0.78 3.73
N ASN A 29 7.92 0.26 3.80
CA ASN A 29 9.12 1.08 3.98
C ASN A 29 9.32 2.05 2.81
N ARG A 30 8.98 1.67 1.57
CA ARG A 30 9.02 2.58 0.39
C ARG A 30 8.01 3.71 0.52
N ILE A 31 6.79 3.41 0.96
CA ILE A 31 5.73 4.41 1.17
C ILE A 31 6.13 5.37 2.29
N GLU A 32 6.58 4.82 3.44
CA GLU A 32 7.05 5.60 4.59
C GLU A 32 8.19 6.54 4.20
N ARG A 33 9.18 6.08 3.43
CA ARG A 33 10.29 6.94 2.99
C ARG A 33 9.88 7.99 1.97
N ARG A 34 8.96 7.67 1.06
CA ARG A 34 8.56 8.57 -0.03
C ARG A 34 7.60 9.66 0.44
N TYR A 35 6.67 9.31 1.33
CA TYR A 35 5.59 10.18 1.77
C TYR A 35 5.68 10.58 3.24
N GLN A 36 6.65 10.05 4.00
CA GLN A 36 6.84 10.31 5.43
C GLN A 36 5.62 9.92 6.30
N ILE A 37 4.75 9.05 5.79
CA ILE A 37 3.52 8.57 6.45
C ILE A 37 3.70 7.14 6.93
N LYS A 38 3.32 6.86 8.18
CA LYS A 38 3.34 5.50 8.76
C LYS A 38 2.09 4.72 8.38
N LEU A 39 2.22 3.79 7.43
CA LEU A 39 1.13 2.92 7.03
C LEU A 39 1.04 1.66 7.94
N PRO A 40 -0.14 1.32 8.50
CA PRO A 40 -0.28 0.14 9.35
C PRO A 40 -0.07 -1.17 8.58
N MET A 41 0.85 -2.04 9.01
CA MET A 41 1.08 -3.35 8.38
C MET A 41 -0.19 -4.21 8.28
N VAL A 42 -1.10 -4.06 9.25
CA VAL A 42 -2.37 -4.79 9.24
C VAL A 42 -3.20 -4.47 8.00
N GLN A 43 -3.13 -3.26 7.45
CA GLN A 43 -3.84 -2.89 6.23
C GLN A 43 -3.23 -3.52 4.97
N LEU A 44 -1.94 -3.86 4.97
CA LEU A 44 -1.30 -4.56 3.85
C LEU A 44 -1.53 -6.08 3.93
N LEU A 45 -1.54 -6.63 5.15
CA LEU A 45 -1.56 -8.08 5.38
C LEU A 45 -2.98 -8.65 5.50
N LYS A 46 -3.95 -7.90 6.04
CA LYS A 46 -5.33 -8.36 6.26
C LYS A 46 -6.23 -7.93 5.10
N ASP A 47 -6.36 -8.80 4.09
CA ASP A 47 -7.18 -8.57 2.88
C ASP A 47 -6.94 -7.22 2.19
N GLY A 48 -5.77 -6.64 2.41
CA GLY A 48 -5.34 -5.38 1.83
C GLY A 48 -5.28 -5.48 0.32
N THR A 49 -5.88 -4.51 -0.36
CA THR A 49 -5.83 -4.36 -1.81
C THR A 49 -5.02 -3.12 -2.18
N VAL A 50 -4.63 -2.99 -3.44
CA VAL A 50 -3.96 -1.76 -3.91
C VAL A 50 -4.87 -0.55 -3.68
N THR A 51 -6.17 -0.71 -3.91
CA THR A 51 -7.17 0.34 -3.72
C THR A 51 -7.25 0.81 -2.27
N THR A 52 -7.29 -0.11 -1.30
CA THR A 52 -7.38 0.27 0.13
C THR A 52 -6.11 0.96 0.61
N VAL A 53 -4.94 0.49 0.15
CA VAL A 53 -3.65 1.14 0.47
C VAL A 53 -3.58 2.54 -0.15
N ALA A 54 -4.02 2.71 -1.40
CA ALA A 54 -4.05 4.00 -2.07
C ALA A 54 -5.02 4.97 -1.38
N GLN A 55 -6.20 4.51 -0.95
CA GLN A 55 -7.14 5.34 -0.21
C GLN A 55 -6.59 5.76 1.16
N ALA A 56 -6.00 4.84 1.92
CA ALA A 56 -5.39 5.17 3.20
C ALA A 56 -4.27 6.21 3.03
N LEU A 57 -3.43 6.03 2.00
CA LEU A 57 -2.38 7.00 1.69
C LEU A 57 -2.96 8.37 1.29
N ALA A 58 -4.01 8.40 0.46
CA ALA A 58 -4.66 9.64 0.08
C ALA A 58 -5.28 10.36 1.28
N THR A 59 -5.92 9.64 2.21
CA THR A 59 -6.47 10.22 3.44
C THR A 59 -5.37 10.85 4.30
N GLU A 60 -4.25 10.15 4.50
CA GLU A 60 -3.14 10.67 5.30
C GLU A 60 -2.47 11.86 4.62
N LEU A 61 -2.27 11.81 3.29
CA LEU A 61 -1.70 12.93 2.53
C LEU A 61 -2.59 14.18 2.59
N ASN A 62 -3.91 14.03 2.40
CA ASN A 62 -4.85 15.16 2.52
C ASN A 62 -4.89 15.74 3.94
N SER A 63 -4.73 14.88 4.95
CA SER A 63 -4.64 15.32 6.36
C SER A 63 -3.35 16.10 6.64
N THR A 64 -2.27 15.75 5.95
CA THR A 64 -0.96 16.42 6.07
C THR A 64 -0.91 17.73 5.28
N ASP A 65 -1.63 17.82 4.15
CA ASP A 65 -1.72 19.00 3.28
C ASP A 65 -2.62 20.10 3.87
N THR A 66 -3.64 19.74 4.65
CA THR A 66 -4.56 20.70 5.30
C THR A 66 -3.90 21.54 6.41
N SER A 67 -2.62 21.30 6.74
CA SER A 67 -1.88 22.04 7.78
C SER A 67 -0.88 23.06 7.21
N ALA A 68 -1.18 23.68 6.06
CA ALA A 68 -0.40 24.77 5.47
C ALA A 68 -1.21 26.07 5.36
#